data_AF-A0A9P0Z3Y8-F1
#
_entry.id   AF-A0A9P0Z3Y8-F1
#
_cell.length_a   1.000
_cell.length_b   1.000
_cell.length_c   1.000
_cell.angle_alpha   90.00
_cell.angle_beta   90.00
_cell.angle_gamma   90.00
#
_symmetry.space_group_name_H-M   'P 1'
#
loop_
_entity.id
_entity.type
_entity.pdbx_description
1 polymer ?
#
loop_
_entity_poly.entity_id
_entity_poly.type
_entity_poly.pdbx_seq_one_letter_code
_entity_poly.pdbx_strand_id
1 'polypeptide(L)'
;MIEKELSSSRKFRVDVTKVLSSDAGNPCNKRNLYGGFVEYVQNVSYAPGCLNVACNNTIGFGKAAYVAKAADYVILVLGLDLSQESEYLDRSTLLLPGLQMNLVNMVANVTKNPLLLVLTGGGPLDISFAKPNPRIGGIIWIGYPGEEGRRALTQIIFGEYNPGGKLTVTWYPESYTSIPMIDMNMRADPSRGYPGRTYRFYTGEKVYDFGYGLSYTNFSLQLLAAPSKISLSEPEKKKWRGRNLNSEDNIVPHYVLTDEVSDCDSMGFSVPISITNDGYMDGSEVVMLFSRAPRSYKSAPLKQLIGFDKVHVSVGESTTTSINVNPCEHLSIVNEEGSRILPLGDHTLIFDDKEYVISIEI
;
A
#
# COMPACT_ATOMS: atom_id res chain seq x y z
N MET A 1 3.06 24.05 11.75
CA MET A 1 2.29 25.28 12.05
C MET A 1 1.90 25.97 10.75
N ILE A 2 0.73 25.64 10.19
CA ILE A 2 0.04 26.47 9.19
C ILE A 2 -1.12 27.13 9.94
N GLU A 3 -0.80 28.14 10.76
CA GLU A 3 -1.78 29.19 11.03
C GLU A 3 -1.84 30.05 9.78
N LYS A 4 -2.77 29.71 8.88
CA LYS A 4 -3.30 30.65 7.91
C LYS A 4 -4.78 30.39 7.79
N GLU A 5 -5.55 31.34 8.30
CA GLU A 5 -6.94 31.58 7.95
C GLU A 5 -7.25 31.06 6.53
N LEU A 6 -7.98 29.95 6.46
CA LEU A 6 -8.70 29.55 5.26
C LEU A 6 -9.85 30.54 5.08
N SER A 7 -9.51 31.74 4.60
CA SER A 7 -10.45 32.80 4.24
C SER A 7 -11.61 32.26 3.39
N SER A 8 -12.83 32.67 3.74
CA SER A 8 -14.14 32.27 3.18
C SER A 8 -14.34 32.60 1.68
N SER A 9 -13.34 33.15 1.01
CA SER A 9 -13.43 33.66 -0.37
C SER A 9 -12.92 32.72 -1.47
N ARG A 10 -12.41 31.52 -1.13
CA ARG A 10 -11.70 30.63 -2.07
C ARG A 10 -12.66 29.84 -2.98
N LYS A 11 -12.27 29.65 -4.25
CA LYS A 11 -13.04 28.84 -5.23
C LYS A 11 -12.48 27.42 -5.40
N PHE A 12 -13.33 26.40 -5.23
CA PHE A 12 -12.98 24.96 -5.33
C PHE A 12 -13.74 24.25 -6.45
N ARG A 13 -13.19 23.14 -6.96
CA ARG A 13 -13.83 22.25 -7.95
C ARG A 13 -13.66 20.79 -7.60
N VAL A 14 -14.67 19.96 -7.89
CA VAL A 14 -14.73 18.49 -7.65
C VAL A 14 -15.32 17.81 -8.91
N ASP A 15 -14.94 16.57 -9.18
CA ASP A 15 -15.53 15.70 -10.21
C ASP A 15 -16.17 14.48 -9.52
N VAL A 16 -17.23 13.85 -10.05
CA VAL A 16 -18.01 12.85 -9.29
C VAL A 16 -17.99 11.48 -9.95
N THR A 17 -17.32 10.55 -9.29
CA THR A 17 -17.38 9.10 -9.55
C THR A 17 -18.28 8.38 -8.55
N LYS A 18 -18.73 7.16 -8.89
CA LYS A 18 -19.47 6.27 -7.98
C LYS A 18 -18.62 5.93 -6.75
N VAL A 19 -19.21 5.96 -5.56
CA VAL A 19 -18.52 5.80 -4.27
C VAL A 19 -18.67 4.41 -3.63
N LEU A 20 -19.44 3.51 -4.23
CA LEU A 20 -19.72 2.17 -3.72
C LEU A 20 -19.05 1.09 -4.59
N SER A 21 -18.57 0.03 -3.95
CA SER A 21 -18.03 -1.17 -4.59
C SER A 21 -19.15 -2.12 -5.06
N SER A 22 -18.77 -3.26 -5.66
CA SER A 22 -19.71 -4.34 -5.96
C SER A 22 -20.44 -4.80 -4.69
N ASP A 23 -21.60 -5.43 -4.88
CA ASP A 23 -22.38 -6.08 -3.82
C ASP A 23 -22.88 -5.15 -2.69
N ALA A 24 -22.85 -3.83 -2.92
CA ALA A 24 -23.41 -2.87 -2.00
C ALA A 24 -24.95 -2.96 -1.98
N GLY A 25 -25.51 -3.11 -0.77
CA GLY A 25 -26.94 -2.92 -0.54
C GLY A 25 -27.39 -1.49 -0.86
N ASN A 26 -28.70 -1.23 -0.81
CA ASN A 26 -29.21 0.12 -1.03
C ASN A 26 -28.71 1.07 0.07
N PRO A 27 -27.91 2.11 -0.27
CA PRO A 27 -27.39 3.03 0.73
C PRO A 27 -28.52 3.88 1.30
N CYS A 28 -28.42 4.23 2.59
CA CYS A 28 -29.37 5.12 3.25
C CYS A 28 -29.36 6.53 2.61
N ASN A 29 -28.20 6.96 2.13
CA ASN A 29 -28.00 8.28 1.51
C ASN A 29 -27.16 8.18 0.24
N LYS A 30 -27.78 8.39 -0.93
CA LYS A 30 -27.06 8.54 -2.21
C LYS A 30 -26.57 9.98 -2.37
N ARG A 31 -25.42 10.33 -1.80
CA ARG A 31 -24.84 11.69 -1.95
C ARG A 31 -23.52 11.66 -2.69
N ASN A 32 -23.33 12.64 -3.57
CA ASN A 32 -22.10 12.79 -4.34
C ASN A 32 -20.97 13.42 -3.50
N LEU A 33 -19.72 13.29 -3.96
CA LEU A 33 -18.55 13.89 -3.31
C LEU A 33 -18.64 15.42 -3.27
N TYR A 34 -19.19 16.04 -4.32
CA TYR A 34 -19.33 17.49 -4.44
C TYR A 34 -20.05 18.13 -3.24
N GLY A 35 -21.13 17.51 -2.75
CA GLY A 35 -21.93 18.04 -1.65
C GLY A 35 -21.14 18.23 -0.35
N GLY A 36 -20.10 17.44 -0.11
CA GLY A 36 -19.25 17.61 1.08
C GLY A 36 -18.46 18.92 1.06
N PHE A 37 -18.04 19.40 -0.12
CA PHE A 37 -17.21 20.61 -0.21
C PHE A 37 -18.00 21.90 -0.02
N VAL A 38 -19.30 21.87 -0.34
CA VAL A 38 -20.20 23.01 -0.13
C VAL A 38 -20.39 23.29 1.38
N GLU A 39 -20.19 22.29 2.24
CA GLU A 39 -20.24 22.46 3.70
C GLU A 39 -19.02 23.25 4.23
N TYR A 40 -17.89 23.21 3.52
CA TYR A 40 -16.64 23.87 3.92
C TYR A 40 -16.39 25.19 3.20
N VAL A 41 -16.93 25.37 2.00
CA VAL A 41 -16.58 26.50 1.13
C VAL A 41 -17.80 27.08 0.44
N GLN A 42 -17.94 28.40 0.49
CA GLN A 42 -19.09 29.12 -0.06
C GLN A 42 -19.12 29.11 -1.60
N ASN A 43 -17.96 29.12 -2.26
CA ASN A 43 -17.84 29.20 -3.72
C ASN A 43 -17.26 27.92 -4.32
N VAL A 44 -18.08 26.89 -4.47
CA VAL A 44 -17.68 25.67 -5.19
C VAL A 44 -18.24 25.71 -6.62
N SER A 45 -17.39 25.43 -7.60
CA SER A 45 -17.75 25.34 -9.02
C SER A 45 -17.53 23.92 -9.52
N TYR A 46 -18.48 23.38 -10.27
CA TYR A 46 -18.41 22.02 -10.79
C TYR A 46 -18.26 22.00 -12.32
N ALA A 47 -17.43 21.10 -12.82
CA ALA A 47 -17.45 20.69 -14.22
C ALA A 47 -17.07 19.22 -14.33
N PRO A 48 -17.78 18.43 -15.15
CA PRO A 48 -17.61 16.98 -15.21
C PRO A 48 -16.31 16.55 -15.90
N GLY A 49 -15.67 17.38 -16.73
CA GLY A 49 -14.50 16.94 -17.50
C GLY A 49 -14.81 15.78 -18.44
N CYS A 50 -14.62 14.54 -17.97
CA CYS A 50 -15.11 13.32 -18.61
C CYS A 50 -16.60 13.10 -18.31
N LEU A 51 -17.40 12.67 -19.28
CA LEU A 51 -18.84 12.41 -19.04
C LEU A 51 -19.09 11.12 -18.25
N ASN A 52 -18.12 10.22 -18.21
CA ASN A 52 -18.12 8.96 -17.48
C ASN A 52 -16.67 8.53 -17.23
N VAL A 53 -16.50 7.46 -16.43
CA VAL A 53 -15.18 6.92 -16.09
C VAL A 53 -14.41 6.47 -17.33
N ALA A 54 -15.05 5.82 -18.30
CA ALA A 54 -14.38 5.40 -19.53
C ALA A 54 -13.73 6.56 -20.32
N CYS A 55 -14.26 7.78 -20.19
CA CYS A 55 -13.70 9.02 -20.73
C CYS A 55 -13.30 8.92 -22.23
N ASN A 56 -14.24 8.50 -23.08
CA ASN A 56 -13.97 8.24 -24.51
C ASN A 56 -13.96 9.50 -25.41
N ASN A 57 -14.20 10.69 -24.87
CA ASN A 57 -14.22 11.93 -25.64
C ASN A 57 -13.83 13.15 -24.79
N THR A 58 -13.64 14.29 -25.44
CA THR A 58 -13.16 15.54 -24.83
C THR A 58 -14.25 16.59 -24.64
N ILE A 59 -15.54 16.24 -24.77
CA ILE A 59 -16.66 17.20 -24.82
C ILE A 59 -16.67 18.14 -23.59
N GLY A 60 -16.39 17.61 -22.38
CA GLY A 60 -16.37 18.40 -21.15
C GLY A 60 -15.05 19.09 -20.84
N PHE A 61 -13.98 18.88 -21.64
CA PHE A 61 -12.63 19.35 -21.32
C PHE A 61 -12.53 20.88 -21.39
N GLY A 62 -13.15 21.52 -22.38
CA GLY A 62 -13.14 22.97 -22.51
C GLY A 62 -13.80 23.66 -21.30
N LYS A 63 -14.97 23.17 -20.88
CA LYS A 63 -15.66 23.66 -19.68
C LYS A 63 -14.84 23.40 -18.42
N ALA A 64 -14.22 22.22 -18.32
CA ALA A 64 -13.34 21.88 -17.21
C ALA A 64 -12.16 22.86 -17.09
N ALA A 65 -11.42 23.11 -18.18
CA ALA A 65 -10.31 24.03 -18.17
C ALA A 65 -10.75 25.47 -17.86
N TYR A 66 -11.89 25.92 -18.40
CA TYR A 66 -12.45 27.23 -18.13
C TYR A 66 -12.74 27.44 -16.63
N VAL A 67 -13.44 26.48 -16.00
CA VAL A 67 -13.74 26.54 -14.55
C VAL A 67 -12.46 26.45 -13.72
N ALA A 68 -11.54 25.56 -14.09
CA ALA A 68 -10.26 25.38 -13.38
C ALA A 68 -9.38 26.64 -13.39
N LYS A 69 -9.36 27.38 -14.51
CA LYS A 69 -8.62 28.63 -14.64
C LYS A 69 -9.13 29.72 -13.69
N ALA A 70 -10.43 29.72 -13.39
CA ALA A 70 -11.05 30.70 -12.49
C ALA A 70 -10.87 30.35 -11.00
N ALA A 71 -10.60 29.09 -10.68
CA ALA A 71 -10.49 28.58 -9.32
C ALA A 71 -9.12 28.89 -8.68
N ASP A 72 -9.08 28.93 -7.34
CA ASP A 72 -7.83 29.08 -6.59
C ASP A 72 -7.21 27.71 -6.28
N TYR A 73 -8.07 26.74 -5.98
CA TYR A 73 -7.72 25.35 -5.75
C TYR A 73 -8.57 24.45 -6.63
N VAL A 74 -7.95 23.43 -7.21
CA VAL A 74 -8.64 22.47 -8.08
C VAL A 74 -8.40 21.08 -7.55
N ILE A 75 -9.50 20.35 -7.37
CA ILE A 75 -9.51 18.93 -7.04
C ILE A 75 -10.06 18.21 -8.27
N LEU A 76 -9.29 17.27 -8.78
CA LEU A 76 -9.69 16.46 -9.91
C LEU A 76 -9.88 15.03 -9.42
N VAL A 77 -11.11 14.53 -9.55
CA VAL A 77 -11.47 13.17 -9.13
C VAL A 77 -11.51 12.28 -10.36
N LEU A 78 -10.71 11.22 -10.37
CA LEU A 78 -10.48 10.32 -11.50
C LEU A 78 -10.23 8.90 -10.96
N GLY A 79 -10.02 7.95 -11.85
CA GLY A 79 -9.67 6.57 -11.50
C GLY A 79 -10.63 5.59 -12.14
N LEU A 80 -11.03 4.59 -11.36
CA LEU A 80 -11.87 3.48 -11.79
C LEU A 80 -13.25 3.54 -11.13
N ASP A 81 -14.16 2.76 -11.70
CA ASP A 81 -15.40 2.33 -11.09
C ASP A 81 -15.76 0.91 -11.58
N LEU A 82 -16.93 0.42 -11.20
CA LEU A 82 -17.43 -0.90 -11.59
C LEU A 82 -17.67 -1.07 -13.11
N SER A 83 -17.57 0.00 -13.91
CA SER A 83 -17.57 -0.16 -15.39
C SER A 83 -16.20 -0.54 -15.94
N GLN A 84 -15.16 -0.46 -15.12
CA GLN A 84 -13.77 -0.78 -15.48
C GLN A 84 -13.30 -2.06 -14.79
N GLU A 85 -13.75 -2.32 -13.57
CA GLU A 85 -13.35 -3.48 -12.78
C GLU A 85 -14.57 -4.04 -12.03
N SER A 86 -15.01 -5.24 -12.39
CA SER A 86 -16.13 -5.92 -11.74
C SER A 86 -16.00 -7.41 -11.89
N GLU A 87 -16.90 -8.17 -11.25
CA GLU A 87 -17.06 -9.58 -11.56
C GLU A 87 -17.24 -9.76 -13.08
N TYR A 88 -16.58 -10.78 -13.64
CA TYR A 88 -16.51 -11.07 -15.08
C TYR A 88 -15.90 -9.96 -15.96
N LEU A 89 -15.27 -8.95 -15.36
CA LEU A 89 -14.66 -7.83 -16.07
C LEU A 89 -13.28 -7.53 -15.48
N ASP A 90 -12.29 -8.27 -15.96
CA ASP A 90 -10.89 -7.94 -15.72
C ASP A 90 -10.47 -6.74 -16.57
N ARG A 91 -9.61 -5.88 -16.01
CA ARG A 91 -8.95 -4.82 -16.77
C ARG A 91 -7.84 -5.40 -17.63
N SER A 92 -7.64 -4.79 -18.80
CA SER A 92 -6.49 -5.07 -19.69
C SER A 92 -5.35 -4.07 -19.54
N THR A 93 -5.53 -3.01 -18.74
CA THR A 93 -4.57 -1.93 -18.52
C THR A 93 -4.62 -1.43 -17.09
N LEU A 94 -3.49 -0.96 -16.57
CA LEU A 94 -3.34 -0.27 -15.30
C LEU A 94 -3.42 1.26 -15.45
N LEU A 95 -3.37 1.80 -16.66
CA LEU A 95 -3.53 3.23 -16.90
C LEU A 95 -4.91 3.75 -16.45
N LEU A 96 -4.99 5.06 -16.24
CA LEU A 96 -6.28 5.74 -16.09
C LEU A 96 -7.15 5.51 -17.35
N PRO A 97 -8.44 5.18 -17.21
CA PRO A 97 -9.31 4.91 -18.35
C PRO A 97 -9.42 6.07 -19.34
N GLY A 98 -9.39 5.72 -20.63
CA GLY A 98 -9.58 6.65 -21.75
C GLY A 98 -8.72 7.91 -21.66
N LEU A 99 -9.36 9.07 -21.80
CA LEU A 99 -8.68 10.36 -21.88
C LEU A 99 -8.51 11.06 -20.51
N GLN A 100 -8.68 10.35 -19.39
CA GLN A 100 -8.53 10.95 -18.06
C GLN A 100 -7.13 11.55 -17.85
N MET A 101 -6.06 10.90 -18.34
CA MET A 101 -4.71 11.46 -18.28
C MET A 101 -4.57 12.76 -19.08
N ASN A 102 -5.20 12.86 -20.25
CA ASN A 102 -5.25 14.10 -21.04
C ASN A 102 -6.00 15.21 -20.30
N LEU A 103 -7.10 14.88 -19.60
CA LEU A 103 -7.83 15.84 -18.77
C LEU A 103 -6.94 16.38 -17.65
N VAL A 104 -6.20 15.51 -16.94
CA VAL A 104 -5.27 15.91 -15.88
C VAL A 104 -4.25 16.91 -16.43
N ASN A 105 -3.59 16.58 -17.53
CA ASN A 105 -2.57 17.46 -18.14
C ASN A 105 -3.17 18.79 -18.59
N MET A 106 -4.33 18.78 -19.25
CA MET A 106 -5.01 20.00 -19.70
C MET A 106 -5.41 20.91 -18.54
N VAL A 107 -5.96 20.33 -17.46
CA VAL A 107 -6.36 21.09 -16.28
C VAL A 107 -5.14 21.62 -15.53
N ALA A 108 -4.13 20.80 -15.29
CA ALA A 108 -2.87 21.18 -14.62
C ALA A 108 -2.18 22.38 -15.28
N ASN A 109 -2.29 22.51 -16.60
CA ASN A 109 -1.70 23.61 -17.37
C ASN A 109 -2.43 24.95 -17.21
N VAL A 110 -3.69 24.96 -16.76
CA VAL A 110 -4.49 26.19 -16.65
C VAL A 110 -4.78 26.62 -15.22
N THR A 111 -4.52 25.76 -14.22
CA THR A 111 -4.74 26.11 -12.80
C THR A 111 -3.78 27.20 -12.34
N LYS A 112 -4.14 27.92 -11.27
CA LYS A 112 -3.21 28.87 -10.64
C LYS A 112 -2.16 28.13 -9.81
N ASN A 113 -2.64 27.26 -8.91
CA ASN A 113 -1.83 26.45 -8.01
C ASN A 113 -1.75 24.99 -8.48
N PRO A 114 -0.79 24.20 -7.95
CA PRO A 114 -0.79 22.75 -8.12
C PRO A 114 -2.14 22.15 -7.71
N LEU A 115 -2.67 21.23 -8.52
CA LEU A 115 -3.96 20.61 -8.28
C LEU A 115 -3.84 19.38 -7.37
N LEU A 116 -4.94 19.02 -6.72
CA LEU A 116 -5.06 17.79 -5.95
C LEU A 116 -5.70 16.71 -6.82
N LEU A 117 -5.05 15.56 -6.95
CA LEU A 117 -5.64 14.37 -7.56
C LEU A 117 -6.31 13.50 -6.50
N VAL A 118 -7.56 13.11 -6.76
CA VAL A 118 -8.29 12.14 -5.95
C VAL A 118 -8.60 10.93 -6.84
N LEU A 119 -8.11 9.76 -6.46
CA LEU A 119 -8.20 8.52 -7.22
C LEU A 119 -9.23 7.59 -6.59
N THR A 120 -10.21 7.15 -7.38
CA THR A 120 -11.19 6.12 -7.03
C THR A 120 -10.84 4.79 -7.67
N GLY A 121 -11.41 3.70 -7.15
CA GLY A 121 -11.19 2.34 -7.67
C GLY A 121 -10.48 1.45 -6.68
N GLY A 122 -10.74 0.14 -6.74
CA GLY A 122 -10.12 -0.88 -5.90
C GLY A 122 -8.76 -1.31 -6.42
N GLY A 123 -8.61 -1.49 -7.73
CA GLY A 123 -7.36 -1.94 -8.34
C GLY A 123 -6.28 -0.85 -8.41
N PRO A 124 -5.00 -1.26 -8.54
CA PRO A 124 -3.89 -0.32 -8.70
C PRO A 124 -3.98 0.46 -10.02
N LEU A 125 -3.40 1.66 -10.04
CA LEU A 125 -3.33 2.54 -11.20
C LEU A 125 -1.88 2.92 -11.50
N ASP A 126 -1.47 2.86 -12.77
CA ASP A 126 -0.23 3.48 -13.19
C ASP A 126 -0.44 5.00 -13.36
N ILE A 127 0.03 5.73 -12.35
CA ILE A 127 0.07 7.19 -12.33
C ILE A 127 1.50 7.72 -12.34
N SER A 128 2.45 7.00 -12.94
CA SER A 128 3.86 7.42 -13.02
C SER A 128 4.02 8.81 -13.61
N PHE A 129 3.11 9.23 -14.51
CA PHE A 129 3.10 10.58 -15.09
C PHE A 129 2.79 11.69 -14.06
N ALA A 130 2.07 11.37 -13.00
CA ALA A 130 1.58 12.31 -12.01
C ALA A 130 2.63 12.61 -10.93
N LYS A 131 3.39 11.59 -10.52
CA LYS A 131 4.36 11.67 -9.42
C LYS A 131 5.43 12.77 -9.59
N PRO A 132 6.12 12.91 -10.74
CA PRO A 132 7.16 13.92 -10.92
C PRO A 132 6.60 15.28 -11.35
N ASN A 133 5.28 15.42 -11.56
CA ASN A 133 4.70 16.62 -12.14
C ASN A 133 4.51 17.70 -11.06
N PRO A 134 5.23 18.85 -11.13
CA PRO A 134 5.14 19.90 -10.10
C PRO A 134 3.78 20.61 -10.07
N ARG A 135 2.92 20.37 -11.07
CA ARG A 135 1.55 20.89 -11.12
C ARG A 135 0.55 20.01 -10.37
N ILE A 136 0.99 18.89 -9.81
CA ILE A 136 0.20 18.02 -8.95
C ILE A 136 0.74 18.18 -7.53
N GLY A 137 -0.03 18.85 -6.67
CA GLY A 137 0.37 19.17 -5.30
C GLY A 137 0.13 18.03 -4.30
N GLY A 138 -0.70 17.07 -4.68
CA GLY A 138 -1.00 15.90 -3.84
C GLY A 138 -1.83 14.87 -4.59
N ILE A 139 -1.79 13.63 -4.11
CA ILE A 139 -2.54 12.49 -4.65
C ILE A 139 -3.16 11.74 -3.47
N ILE A 140 -4.47 11.57 -3.48
CA ILE A 140 -5.22 10.81 -2.47
C ILE A 140 -5.91 9.66 -3.18
N TRP A 141 -5.64 8.42 -2.79
CA TRP A 141 -6.42 7.27 -3.22
C TRP A 141 -7.45 6.92 -2.16
N ILE A 142 -8.74 6.93 -2.55
CA ILE A 142 -9.87 6.72 -1.62
C ILE A 142 -10.59 5.39 -1.83
N GLY A 143 -10.11 4.54 -2.74
CA GLY A 143 -10.75 3.27 -3.02
C GLY A 143 -12.21 3.43 -3.48
N TYR A 144 -13.08 2.62 -2.89
CA TYR A 144 -14.53 2.83 -2.85
C TYR A 144 -14.92 3.25 -1.43
N PRO A 145 -15.07 4.57 -1.16
CA PRO A 145 -15.06 5.09 0.21
C PRO A 145 -16.40 4.94 0.96
N GLY A 146 -17.38 4.25 0.38
CA GLY A 146 -18.67 4.01 1.03
C GLY A 146 -19.59 5.22 1.08
N GLU A 147 -20.69 5.11 1.83
CA GLU A 147 -21.73 6.15 1.91
C GLU A 147 -21.29 7.45 2.59
N GLU A 148 -20.36 7.37 3.55
CA GLU A 148 -19.76 8.53 4.24
C GLU A 148 -18.45 8.99 3.57
N GLY A 149 -18.10 8.42 2.42
CA GLY A 149 -16.85 8.71 1.71
C GLY A 149 -16.66 10.19 1.37
N ARG A 150 -17.76 10.91 1.10
CA ARG A 150 -17.72 12.37 0.89
C ARG A 150 -17.21 13.12 2.11
N ARG A 151 -17.67 12.74 3.31
CA ARG A 151 -17.32 13.40 4.57
C ARG A 151 -15.88 13.04 4.94
N ALA A 152 -15.52 11.76 4.81
CA ALA A 152 -14.14 11.33 5.04
C ALA A 152 -13.15 12.08 4.13
N LEU A 153 -13.45 12.20 2.83
CA LEU A 153 -12.60 12.92 1.88
C LEU A 153 -12.44 14.40 2.25
N THR A 154 -13.53 15.10 2.58
CA THR A 154 -13.44 16.53 2.90
C THR A 154 -12.73 16.77 4.21
N GLN A 155 -12.96 15.94 5.24
CA GLN A 155 -12.23 16.03 6.50
C GLN A 155 -10.72 15.84 6.31
N ILE A 156 -10.31 14.95 5.41
CA ILE A 156 -8.90 14.81 5.03
C ILE A 156 -8.41 16.06 4.30
N ILE A 157 -9.11 16.53 3.28
CA ILE A 157 -8.63 17.67 2.46
C ILE A 157 -8.52 18.96 3.26
N PHE A 158 -9.42 19.21 4.19
CA PHE A 158 -9.43 20.40 5.03
C PHE A 158 -8.64 20.24 6.34
N GLY A 159 -8.03 19.08 6.58
CA GLY A 159 -7.16 18.84 7.73
C GLY A 159 -7.91 18.66 9.06
N GLU A 160 -9.19 18.31 9.04
CA GLU A 160 -9.89 17.83 10.24
C GLU A 160 -9.47 16.41 10.63
N TYR A 161 -9.01 15.62 9.66
CA TYR A 161 -8.49 14.28 9.88
C TYR A 161 -7.13 14.11 9.19
N ASN A 162 -6.17 13.57 9.94
CA ASN A 162 -4.86 13.22 9.41
C ASN A 162 -4.90 11.84 8.75
N PRO A 163 -4.65 11.71 7.43
CA PRO A 163 -4.63 10.40 6.78
C PRO A 163 -3.51 9.53 7.34
N GLY A 164 -3.82 8.25 7.56
CA GLY A 164 -2.87 7.24 8.05
C GLY A 164 -3.09 5.87 7.42
N GLY A 165 -3.69 5.85 6.22
CA GLY A 165 -3.88 4.61 5.44
C GLY A 165 -2.62 4.24 4.68
N LYS A 166 -2.39 2.93 4.51
CA LYS A 166 -1.27 2.38 3.73
C LYS A 166 -1.80 1.48 2.61
N LEU A 167 -1.09 1.41 1.49
CA LEU A 167 -1.46 0.56 0.36
C LEU A 167 -1.39 -0.93 0.73
N THR A 168 -2.46 -1.66 0.45
CA THR A 168 -2.53 -3.12 0.64
C THR A 168 -2.15 -3.92 -0.61
N VAL A 169 -1.85 -3.23 -1.71
CA VAL A 169 -1.41 -3.79 -2.98
C VAL A 169 -0.29 -2.93 -3.55
N THR A 170 0.69 -3.56 -4.21
CA THR A 170 1.70 -2.83 -4.98
C THR A 170 1.05 -2.18 -6.20
N TRP A 171 1.39 -0.92 -6.46
CA TRP A 171 1.01 -0.26 -7.71
C TRP A 171 2.13 -0.45 -8.73
N TYR A 172 1.80 -1.10 -9.85
CA TYR A 172 2.75 -1.45 -10.90
C TYR A 172 2.68 -0.46 -12.07
N PRO A 173 3.79 -0.27 -12.82
CA PRO A 173 3.75 0.44 -14.09
C PRO A 173 2.92 -0.36 -15.11
N GLU A 174 2.43 0.32 -16.14
CA GLU A 174 1.64 -0.29 -17.22
C GLU A 174 2.40 -1.44 -17.89
N SER A 175 3.74 -1.35 -17.98
CA SER A 175 4.56 -2.43 -18.54
C SER A 175 4.34 -3.79 -17.85
N TYR A 176 3.85 -3.82 -16.61
CA TYR A 176 3.52 -5.05 -15.91
C TYR A 176 2.35 -5.82 -16.55
N THR A 177 1.44 -5.16 -17.27
CA THR A 177 0.32 -5.83 -17.98
C THR A 177 0.77 -6.69 -19.16
N SER A 178 2.03 -6.55 -19.59
CA SER A 178 2.63 -7.38 -20.64
C SER A 178 2.85 -8.85 -20.23
N ILE A 179 2.80 -9.16 -18.94
CA ILE A 179 2.93 -10.55 -18.47
C ILE A 179 1.58 -11.28 -18.59
N PRO A 180 1.54 -12.57 -18.92
CA PRO A 180 0.30 -13.33 -18.94
C PRO A 180 -0.37 -13.35 -17.55
N MET A 181 -1.54 -12.73 -17.40
CA MET A 181 -2.22 -12.65 -16.09
C MET A 181 -2.76 -13.99 -15.57
N ILE A 182 -2.83 -14.99 -16.44
CA ILE A 182 -3.16 -16.39 -16.11
C ILE A 182 -1.94 -17.20 -15.63
N ASP A 183 -0.73 -16.65 -15.67
CA ASP A 183 0.46 -17.30 -15.12
C ASP A 183 0.44 -17.20 -13.59
N MET A 184 0.16 -18.31 -12.92
CA MET A 184 0.03 -18.38 -11.46
C MET A 184 1.37 -18.47 -10.72
N ASN A 185 2.51 -18.50 -11.44
CA ASN A 185 3.81 -18.51 -10.79
C ASN A 185 4.03 -17.20 -10.02
N MET A 186 4.35 -17.29 -8.74
CA MET A 186 4.59 -16.09 -7.93
C MET A 186 6.02 -15.57 -8.07
N ARG A 187 6.98 -16.48 -8.24
CA ARG A 187 8.42 -16.17 -8.24
C ARG A 187 8.86 -15.54 -9.56
N ALA A 188 9.81 -14.62 -9.49
CA ALA A 188 10.48 -14.11 -10.67
C ALA A 188 11.26 -15.23 -11.38
N ASP A 189 11.26 -15.19 -12.70
CA ASP A 189 12.01 -16.09 -13.57
C ASP A 189 12.65 -15.26 -14.70
N PRO A 190 13.90 -14.81 -14.48
CA PRO A 190 14.62 -14.01 -15.46
C PRO A 190 14.85 -14.73 -16.79
N SER A 191 14.85 -16.07 -16.83
CA SER A 191 15.15 -16.84 -18.05
C SER A 191 14.10 -16.64 -19.15
N ARG A 192 12.86 -16.28 -18.76
CA ARG A 192 11.74 -15.96 -19.65
C ARG A 192 11.23 -14.53 -19.49
N GLY A 193 12.00 -13.66 -18.83
CA GLY A 193 11.62 -12.26 -18.59
C GLY A 193 10.42 -12.07 -17.66
N TYR A 194 10.14 -13.02 -16.76
CA TYR A 194 9.02 -12.93 -15.84
C TYR A 194 9.43 -12.26 -14.52
N PRO A 195 8.85 -11.12 -14.14
CA PRO A 195 9.35 -10.31 -13.04
C PRO A 195 8.85 -10.75 -11.66
N GLY A 196 8.02 -11.80 -11.57
CA GLY A 196 7.36 -12.23 -10.34
C GLY A 196 6.09 -11.44 -10.03
N ARG A 197 5.40 -11.79 -8.94
CA ARG A 197 4.14 -11.17 -8.52
C ARG A 197 4.18 -10.75 -7.06
N THR A 198 3.40 -9.72 -6.72
CA THR A 198 3.26 -9.15 -5.36
C THR A 198 4.57 -8.54 -4.85
N TYR A 199 4.49 -7.77 -3.75
CA TYR A 199 5.69 -7.25 -3.09
C TYR A 199 6.68 -8.35 -2.64
N ARG A 200 6.20 -9.59 -2.49
CA ARG A 200 6.99 -10.73 -2.02
C ARG A 200 8.00 -11.20 -3.05
N PHE A 201 7.71 -11.10 -4.34
CA PHE A 201 8.54 -11.72 -5.39
C PHE A 201 8.78 -10.82 -6.59
N TYR A 202 8.06 -9.71 -6.71
CA TYR A 202 8.21 -8.81 -7.85
C TYR A 202 9.55 -8.05 -7.80
N THR A 203 10.35 -8.20 -8.85
CA THR A 203 11.68 -7.60 -8.98
C THR A 203 11.73 -6.39 -9.93
N GLY A 204 10.58 -5.99 -10.49
CA GLY A 204 10.50 -4.85 -11.41
C GLY A 204 10.27 -3.50 -10.73
N GLU A 205 10.10 -2.47 -11.55
CA GLU A 205 9.80 -1.10 -11.10
C GLU A 205 8.40 -0.97 -10.53
N LYS A 206 8.22 -0.09 -9.56
CA LYS A 206 6.95 0.11 -8.85
C LYS A 206 6.56 1.58 -8.88
N VAL A 207 5.28 1.84 -9.07
CA VAL A 207 4.70 3.19 -8.93
C VAL A 207 4.62 3.54 -7.45
N TYR A 208 4.06 2.64 -6.65
CA TYR A 208 4.09 2.70 -5.19
C TYR A 208 4.25 1.29 -4.61
N ASP A 209 5.08 1.19 -3.57
CA ASP A 209 5.27 -0.05 -2.83
C ASP A 209 4.03 -0.44 -2.02
N PHE A 210 3.87 -1.75 -1.80
CA PHE A 210 3.01 -2.25 -0.74
C PHE A 210 3.41 -1.62 0.61
N GLY A 211 2.43 -1.18 1.39
CA GLY A 211 2.64 -0.50 2.65
C GLY A 211 2.94 1.00 2.53
N TYR A 212 3.01 1.56 1.32
CA TYR A 212 3.21 3.00 1.14
C TYR A 212 2.00 3.81 1.61
N GLY A 213 2.24 4.93 2.29
CA GLY A 213 1.20 5.90 2.63
C GLY A 213 1.76 7.02 3.52
N LEU A 214 1.31 8.24 3.26
CA LEU A 214 1.78 9.45 3.94
C LEU A 214 0.82 9.89 5.04
N SER A 215 1.31 10.78 5.90
CA SER A 215 0.56 11.47 6.94
C SER A 215 0.78 12.99 6.82
N TYR A 216 -0.12 13.79 7.40
CA TYR A 216 0.07 15.22 7.60
C TYR A 216 1.00 15.56 8.78
N THR A 217 1.43 14.54 9.52
CA THR A 217 2.45 14.65 10.55
C THR A 217 3.63 13.74 10.22
N ASN A 218 4.71 13.88 10.98
CA ASN A 218 5.87 13.02 10.89
C ASN A 218 5.89 12.08 12.11
N PHE A 219 6.38 10.86 11.89
CA PHE A 219 6.58 9.89 12.94
C PHE A 219 8.02 9.39 12.92
N SER A 220 8.66 9.41 14.09
CA SER A 220 9.93 8.75 14.31
C SER A 220 9.67 7.35 14.87
N LEU A 221 10.16 6.33 14.16
CA LEU A 221 9.96 4.92 14.48
C LEU A 221 11.27 4.26 14.92
N GLN A 222 11.20 3.47 16.00
CA GLN A 222 12.35 2.73 16.51
C GLN A 222 11.96 1.33 16.95
N LEU A 223 12.59 0.31 16.38
CA LEU A 223 12.57 -1.04 16.92
C LEU A 223 13.46 -1.06 18.17
N LEU A 224 12.87 -1.35 19.33
CA LEU A 224 13.55 -1.24 20.62
C LEU A 224 14.34 -2.50 20.95
N ALA A 225 13.78 -3.68 20.63
CA ALA A 225 14.43 -4.95 20.88
C ALA A 225 13.98 -6.04 19.90
N ALA A 226 14.92 -6.91 19.54
CA ALA A 226 14.67 -8.20 18.91
C ALA A 226 15.81 -9.15 19.35
N PRO A 227 15.54 -10.46 19.50
CA PRO A 227 16.60 -11.41 19.80
C PRO A 227 17.58 -11.49 18.63
N SER A 228 18.88 -11.59 18.91
CA SER A 228 19.89 -11.83 17.87
C SER A 228 20.03 -13.32 17.53
N LYS A 229 19.52 -14.21 18.39
CA LYS A 229 19.64 -15.66 18.27
C LYS A 229 18.40 -16.37 18.82
N ILE A 230 17.99 -17.45 18.16
CA ILE A 230 16.96 -18.40 18.60
C ILE A 230 17.58 -19.79 18.55
N SER A 231 17.55 -20.51 19.66
CA SER A 231 18.02 -21.90 19.75
C SER A 231 16.82 -22.84 19.78
N LEU A 232 16.81 -23.78 18.84
CA LEU A 232 15.81 -24.84 18.75
C LEU A 232 16.22 -26.01 19.62
N SER A 233 15.28 -26.59 20.36
CA SER A 233 15.52 -27.87 21.04
C SER A 233 15.89 -28.95 20.01
N GLU A 234 16.90 -29.78 20.29
CA GLU A 234 17.22 -30.93 19.44
C GLU A 234 15.97 -31.81 19.27
N PRO A 235 15.54 -32.13 18.02
CA PRO A 235 14.45 -33.07 17.81
C PRO A 235 14.84 -34.44 18.37
N GLU A 236 13.89 -35.16 18.99
CA GLU A 236 14.12 -36.55 19.41
C GLU A 236 14.51 -37.44 18.21
N LYS A 237 15.81 -37.60 17.96
CA LYS A 237 16.62 -38.56 17.15
C LYS A 237 15.99 -39.48 16.06
N LYS A 238 14.75 -39.29 15.58
CA LYS A 238 14.05 -40.27 14.71
C LYS A 238 13.39 -39.71 13.46
N LYS A 239 13.47 -38.40 13.17
CA LYS A 239 12.72 -37.81 12.04
C LYS A 239 13.48 -36.90 11.09
N TRP A 240 14.81 -36.81 11.18
CA TRP A 240 15.59 -36.13 10.15
C TRP A 240 15.53 -36.89 8.81
N ARG A 241 14.59 -36.53 7.93
CA ARG A 241 14.68 -36.87 6.50
C ARG A 241 15.64 -35.89 5.83
N GLY A 242 16.94 -36.13 6.03
CA GLY A 242 17.96 -35.60 5.12
C GLY A 242 17.71 -36.21 3.74
N ARG A 243 17.20 -35.42 2.78
CA ARG A 243 17.29 -35.82 1.38
C ARG A 243 18.72 -35.58 0.93
N ASN A 244 19.40 -36.69 0.69
CA ASN A 244 20.74 -36.78 0.11
C ASN A 244 20.93 -35.81 -1.06
N LEU A 245 21.86 -34.88 -0.89
CA LEU A 245 22.85 -34.58 -1.91
C LEU A 245 24.16 -35.14 -1.37
N ASN A 246 24.69 -36.15 -2.05
CA ASN A 246 25.85 -36.96 -1.66
C ASN A 246 27.01 -36.16 -1.03
N SER A 247 27.33 -36.40 0.24
CA SER A 247 28.71 -36.58 0.73
C SER A 247 28.74 -36.82 2.24
N GLU A 248 29.62 -37.72 2.66
CA GLU A 248 30.06 -37.91 4.03
C GLU A 248 30.69 -36.62 4.57
N ASP A 249 29.91 -35.85 5.32
CA ASP A 249 30.34 -34.87 6.31
C ASP A 249 29.18 -34.75 7.30
N ASN A 250 29.42 -34.35 8.54
CA ASN A 250 28.35 -34.05 9.50
C ASN A 250 27.52 -32.86 8.98
N ILE A 251 26.57 -33.10 8.07
CA ILE A 251 25.73 -32.07 7.46
C ILE A 251 24.76 -31.60 8.53
N VAL A 252 25.09 -30.47 9.16
CA VAL A 252 24.11 -29.70 9.92
C VAL A 252 22.99 -29.37 8.94
N PRO A 253 21.77 -29.84 9.21
CA PRO A 253 20.68 -29.67 8.28
C PRO A 253 20.35 -28.20 8.08
N HIS A 254 20.19 -27.77 6.83
CA HIS A 254 19.96 -26.36 6.51
C HIS A 254 18.58 -25.83 6.94
N TYR A 255 17.65 -26.70 7.35
CA TYR A 255 16.31 -26.35 7.82
C TYR A 255 15.74 -27.45 8.71
N VAL A 256 14.70 -27.14 9.49
CA VAL A 256 13.81 -28.11 10.17
C VAL A 256 12.41 -28.06 9.57
N LEU A 257 11.64 -29.16 9.64
CA LEU A 257 10.21 -29.13 9.37
C LEU A 257 9.50 -28.46 10.55
N THR A 258 8.60 -27.51 10.30
CA THR A 258 7.95 -26.76 11.40
C THR A 258 7.12 -27.68 12.30
N ASP A 259 6.51 -28.72 11.74
CA ASP A 259 5.69 -29.68 12.48
C ASP A 259 6.52 -30.64 13.35
N GLU A 260 7.85 -30.63 13.21
CA GLU A 260 8.78 -31.40 14.03
C GLU A 260 9.39 -30.58 15.18
N VAL A 261 9.11 -29.27 15.24
CA VAL A 261 9.56 -28.38 16.32
C VAL A 261 8.50 -28.35 17.40
N SER A 262 8.70 -29.12 18.48
CA SER A 262 7.72 -29.27 19.57
C SER A 262 7.46 -27.97 20.34
N ASP A 263 8.46 -27.09 20.42
CA ASP A 263 8.48 -25.97 21.36
C ASP A 263 8.25 -24.62 20.67
N CYS A 264 7.79 -24.60 19.41
CA CYS A 264 7.84 -23.40 18.59
C CYS A 264 6.98 -22.23 19.12
N ASP A 265 5.84 -22.56 19.76
CA ASP A 265 4.99 -21.55 20.40
C ASP A 265 5.68 -20.90 21.60
N SER A 266 6.50 -21.66 22.34
CA SER A 266 7.26 -21.15 23.49
C SER A 266 8.46 -20.30 23.07
N MET A 267 8.88 -20.39 21.80
CA MET A 267 9.95 -19.57 21.20
C MET A 267 9.43 -18.23 20.66
N GLY A 268 8.13 -17.96 20.81
CA GLY A 268 7.55 -16.67 20.47
C GLY A 268 8.24 -15.54 21.22
N PHE A 269 8.59 -14.47 20.50
CA PHE A 269 9.19 -13.28 21.10
C PHE A 269 8.42 -12.04 20.68
N SER A 270 8.47 -11.02 21.53
CA SER A 270 7.83 -9.73 21.26
C SER A 270 8.86 -8.74 20.71
N VAL A 271 8.48 -8.02 19.65
CA VAL A 271 9.28 -6.96 19.04
C VAL A 271 8.65 -5.61 19.42
N PRO A 272 9.09 -4.98 20.52
CA PRO A 272 8.60 -3.67 20.92
C PRO A 272 9.10 -2.58 19.98
N ILE A 273 8.19 -1.68 19.60
CA ILE A 273 8.42 -0.58 18.67
C ILE A 273 7.95 0.70 19.32
N SER A 274 8.84 1.68 19.43
CA SER A 274 8.49 3.05 19.83
C SER A 274 8.05 3.86 18.62
N ILE A 275 6.98 4.63 18.81
CA ILE A 275 6.43 5.58 17.83
C ILE A 275 6.37 6.94 18.52
N THR A 276 7.06 7.91 17.97
CA THR A 276 7.02 9.32 18.42
C THR A 276 6.40 10.17 17.32
N ASN A 277 5.40 11.00 17.65
CA ASN A 277 4.86 11.99 16.72
C ASN A 277 5.65 13.30 16.88
N ASP A 278 6.60 13.52 15.98
CA ASP A 278 7.49 14.69 15.98
C ASP A 278 7.03 15.80 15.00
N GLY A 279 5.83 15.64 14.42
CA GLY A 279 5.24 16.65 13.55
C GLY A 279 4.31 17.62 14.25
N TYR A 280 3.24 18.04 13.56
CA TYR A 280 2.38 19.16 13.96
C TYR A 280 0.90 18.82 14.05
N MET A 281 0.52 17.56 13.83
CA MET A 281 -0.86 17.13 13.87
C MET A 281 -0.97 15.76 14.53
N ASP A 282 -2.02 15.55 15.33
CA ASP A 282 -2.35 14.21 15.83
C ASP A 282 -2.54 13.27 14.64
N GLY A 283 -2.16 12.01 14.80
CA GLY A 283 -2.24 11.09 13.67
C GLY A 283 -2.15 9.64 14.10
N SER A 284 -2.46 8.77 13.15
CA SER A 284 -2.24 7.34 13.33
C SER A 284 -1.21 6.84 12.33
N GLU A 285 -0.24 6.08 12.82
CA GLU A 285 0.78 5.43 12.00
C GLU A 285 0.54 3.92 11.98
N VAL A 286 0.86 3.28 10.85
CA VAL A 286 0.77 1.83 10.70
C VAL A 286 2.19 1.27 10.66
N VAL A 287 2.59 0.62 11.75
CA VAL A 287 3.87 -0.07 11.81
C VAL A 287 3.74 -1.42 11.11
N MET A 288 4.73 -1.78 10.28
CA MET A 288 4.77 -3.07 9.57
C MET A 288 6.13 -3.73 9.80
N LEU A 289 6.12 -4.96 10.31
CA LEU A 289 7.31 -5.77 10.47
C LEU A 289 7.32 -6.85 9.38
N PHE A 290 8.44 -6.94 8.68
CA PHE A 290 8.64 -7.97 7.66
C PHE A 290 9.75 -8.93 8.08
N SER A 291 9.73 -10.15 7.56
CA SER A 291 10.85 -11.09 7.64
C SER A 291 11.37 -11.44 6.26
N ARG A 292 12.63 -11.89 6.21
CA ARG A 292 13.29 -12.45 5.04
C ARG A 292 14.14 -13.64 5.49
N ALA A 293 13.95 -14.75 4.79
CA ALA A 293 14.71 -15.97 5.01
C ALA A 293 16.20 -15.79 4.64
N PRO A 294 17.10 -16.71 5.05
CA PRO A 294 18.50 -16.65 4.70
C PRO A 294 18.70 -16.57 3.17
N ARG A 295 19.65 -15.73 2.73
CA ARG A 295 19.89 -15.46 1.29
C ARG A 295 20.30 -16.70 0.48
N SER A 296 20.73 -17.78 1.14
CA SER A 296 20.97 -19.08 0.50
C SER A 296 19.71 -19.66 -0.15
N TYR A 297 18.52 -19.33 0.38
CA TYR A 297 17.23 -19.72 -0.17
C TYR A 297 16.79 -18.77 -1.28
N LYS A 298 17.40 -18.91 -2.46
CA LYS A 298 17.16 -18.03 -3.63
C LYS A 298 15.70 -17.95 -4.07
N SER A 299 14.90 -18.99 -3.81
CA SER A 299 13.47 -19.06 -4.15
C SER A 299 12.55 -18.47 -3.06
N ALA A 300 13.10 -18.00 -1.94
CA ALA A 300 12.31 -17.37 -0.88
C ALA A 300 11.79 -15.98 -1.29
N PRO A 301 10.72 -15.49 -0.64
CA PRO A 301 10.27 -14.10 -0.79
C PRO A 301 11.40 -13.09 -0.53
N LEU A 302 11.41 -11.98 -1.28
CA LEU A 302 12.24 -10.80 -1.03
C LEU A 302 12.02 -10.26 0.38
N LYS A 303 10.77 -10.25 0.84
CA LYS A 303 10.32 -10.01 2.21
C LYS A 303 8.88 -10.51 2.37
N GLN A 304 8.44 -10.77 3.59
CA GLN A 304 7.06 -11.12 3.91
C GLN A 304 6.58 -10.36 5.14
N LEU A 305 5.37 -9.80 5.09
CA LEU A 305 4.76 -9.14 6.24
C LEU A 305 4.46 -10.21 7.30
N ILE A 306 4.97 -10.01 8.50
CA ILE A 306 4.76 -10.93 9.63
C ILE A 306 3.90 -10.33 10.74
N GLY A 307 3.71 -9.01 10.74
CA GLY A 307 2.78 -8.35 11.64
C GLY A 307 2.67 -6.87 11.31
N PHE A 308 1.55 -6.28 11.71
CA PHE A 308 1.34 -4.85 11.64
C PHE A 308 0.43 -4.41 12.78
N ASP A 309 0.53 -3.14 13.15
CA ASP A 309 -0.39 -2.51 14.10
C ASP A 309 -0.63 -1.05 13.69
N LYS A 310 -1.81 -0.52 14.04
CA LYS A 310 -2.17 0.88 13.80
C LYS A 310 -2.31 1.61 15.12
N VAL A 311 -1.44 2.58 15.33
CA VAL A 311 -1.34 3.27 16.62
C VAL A 311 -1.61 4.75 16.43
N HIS A 312 -2.47 5.32 17.27
CA HIS A 312 -2.70 6.76 17.33
C HIS A 312 -1.71 7.41 18.31
N VAL A 313 -1.12 8.54 17.91
CA VAL A 313 -0.15 9.28 18.72
C VAL A 313 -0.43 10.77 18.56
N SER A 314 -0.72 11.44 19.69
CA SER A 314 -0.88 12.89 19.73
C SER A 314 0.44 13.62 19.47
N VAL A 315 0.38 14.87 19.03
CA VAL A 315 1.57 15.70 18.75
C VAL A 315 2.50 15.77 19.96
N GLY A 316 3.80 15.52 19.73
CA GLY A 316 4.83 15.58 20.75
C GLY A 316 4.86 14.37 21.69
N GLU A 317 3.90 13.47 21.58
CA GLU A 317 3.82 12.27 22.41
C GLU A 317 4.58 11.10 21.80
N SER A 318 4.93 10.15 22.67
CA SER A 318 5.53 8.87 22.31
C SER A 318 4.70 7.73 22.89
N THR A 319 4.56 6.66 22.13
CA THR A 319 3.92 5.43 22.59
C THR A 319 4.72 4.22 22.13
N THR A 320 4.38 3.05 22.66
CA THR A 320 5.01 1.78 22.30
C THR A 320 3.91 0.78 21.92
N THR A 321 4.13 0.07 20.82
CA THR A 321 3.37 -1.14 20.47
C THR A 321 4.33 -2.32 20.37
N SER A 322 3.82 -3.53 20.22
CA SER A 322 4.66 -4.72 20.07
C SER A 322 4.04 -5.71 19.09
N ILE A 323 4.90 -6.28 18.24
CA ILE A 323 4.52 -7.34 17.30
C ILE A 323 5.07 -8.66 17.85
N ASN A 324 4.20 -9.63 18.10
CA ASN A 324 4.59 -10.96 18.54
C ASN A 324 4.99 -11.81 17.33
N VAL A 325 6.15 -12.45 17.40
CA VAL A 325 6.73 -13.25 16.34
C VAL A 325 6.89 -14.68 16.81
N ASN A 326 6.08 -15.58 16.26
CA ASN A 326 6.29 -17.02 16.32
C ASN A 326 7.27 -17.46 15.20
N PRO A 327 8.44 -18.05 15.50
CA PRO A 327 9.42 -18.42 14.48
C PRO A 327 8.89 -19.39 13.40
N CYS A 328 8.12 -20.42 13.78
CA CYS A 328 7.60 -21.40 12.83
C CYS A 328 6.51 -20.84 11.94
N GLU A 329 5.75 -19.85 12.39
CA GLU A 329 4.73 -19.22 11.55
C GLU A 329 5.32 -18.12 10.66
N HIS A 330 6.16 -17.25 11.25
CA HIS A 330 6.55 -15.98 10.67
C HIS A 330 7.93 -16.00 10.01
N LEU A 331 8.82 -16.91 10.39
CA LEU A 331 10.18 -17.05 9.82
C LEU A 331 10.31 -18.30 8.93
N SER A 332 9.26 -19.12 8.85
CA SER A 332 9.24 -20.26 7.94
C SER A 332 8.97 -19.87 6.48
N ILE A 333 9.32 -20.78 5.59
CA ILE A 333 9.03 -20.74 4.16
C ILE A 333 8.44 -22.08 3.70
N VAL A 334 7.90 -22.10 2.48
CA VAL A 334 7.40 -23.33 1.85
C VAL A 334 8.42 -23.80 0.82
N ASN A 335 8.85 -25.06 0.95
CA ASN A 335 9.81 -25.69 0.03
C ASN A 335 9.14 -26.17 -1.27
N GLU A 336 9.91 -26.81 -2.14
CA GLU A 336 9.43 -27.28 -3.46
C GLU A 336 8.38 -28.40 -3.35
N GLU A 337 8.37 -29.14 -2.25
CA GLU A 337 7.37 -30.19 -1.99
C GLU A 337 6.11 -29.68 -1.30
N GLY A 338 5.99 -28.37 -1.11
CA GLY A 338 4.83 -27.76 -0.43
C GLY A 338 4.85 -27.94 1.09
N SER A 339 5.97 -28.40 1.67
CA SER A 339 6.15 -28.53 3.11
C SER A 339 6.62 -27.21 3.71
N ARG A 340 6.10 -26.87 4.89
CA ARG A 340 6.56 -25.71 5.65
C ARG A 340 7.85 -26.07 6.40
N ILE A 341 8.90 -25.30 6.15
CA ILE A 341 10.22 -25.47 6.74
C ILE A 341 10.65 -24.20 7.44
N LEU A 342 11.41 -24.32 8.52
CA LEU A 342 12.13 -23.23 9.14
C LEU A 342 13.61 -23.34 8.76
N PRO A 343 14.11 -22.49 7.86
CA PRO A 343 15.54 -22.41 7.56
C PRO A 343 16.37 -22.16 8.81
N LEU A 344 17.50 -22.85 8.96
CA LEU A 344 18.52 -22.51 9.94
C LEU A 344 19.46 -21.42 9.38
N GLY A 345 20.15 -20.72 10.27
CA GLY A 345 21.06 -19.62 9.97
C GLY A 345 20.39 -18.24 10.05
N ASP A 346 20.95 -17.28 9.31
CA ASP A 346 20.64 -15.86 9.49
C ASP A 346 19.36 -15.43 8.75
N HIS A 347 18.31 -15.18 9.51
CA HIS A 347 17.10 -14.49 9.05
C HIS A 347 17.25 -12.98 9.22
N THR A 348 16.44 -12.21 8.51
CA THR A 348 16.39 -10.75 8.64
C THR A 348 14.97 -10.32 9.00
N LEU A 349 14.80 -9.59 10.11
CA LEU A 349 13.65 -8.73 10.32
C LEU A 349 13.90 -7.39 9.63
N ILE A 350 12.90 -6.87 8.94
CA ILE A 350 12.96 -5.60 8.21
C ILE A 350 11.88 -4.70 8.78
N PHE A 351 12.30 -3.54 9.29
CA PHE A 351 11.44 -2.53 9.87
C PHE A 351 11.93 -1.14 9.46
N ASP A 352 11.05 -0.34 8.85
CA ASP A 352 11.37 1.03 8.40
C ASP A 352 12.69 1.09 7.59
N ASP A 353 12.80 0.21 6.59
CA ASP A 353 13.99 -0.02 5.73
C ASP A 353 15.30 -0.39 6.45
N LYS A 354 15.26 -0.61 7.77
CA LYS A 354 16.39 -1.13 8.56
C LYS A 354 16.29 -2.64 8.67
N GLU A 355 17.46 -3.29 8.63
CA GLU A 355 17.60 -4.74 8.72
C GLU A 355 18.16 -5.16 10.08
N TYR A 356 17.54 -6.15 10.72
CA TYR A 356 17.94 -6.73 12.01
C TYR A 356 18.11 -8.24 11.83
N VAL A 357 19.30 -8.76 12.08
CA VAL A 357 19.62 -10.18 11.85
C VAL A 357 19.26 -11.01 13.07
N ILE A 358 18.63 -12.17 12.84
CA ILE A 358 18.32 -13.18 13.84
C ILE A 358 18.88 -14.51 13.35
N SER A 359 19.81 -15.12 14.10
CA SER A 359 20.33 -16.44 13.76
C SER A 359 19.49 -17.54 14.40
N ILE A 360 19.06 -18.52 13.62
CA ILE A 360 18.32 -19.69 14.11
C ILE A 360 19.24 -20.91 14.05
N GLU A 361 19.49 -21.51 15.20
CA GLU A 361 20.39 -22.66 15.35
C GLU A 361 19.70 -23.77 16.15
N ILE A 362 20.24 -24.99 16.09
CA ILE A 362 19.87 -26.10 16.98
C ILE A 362 20.88 -26.14 18.12
#